data_AF-A0A5C7K9W7-F1
#
_entry.id   AF-A0A5C7K9W7-F1
#
_cell.length_a   1.000
_cell.length_b   1.000
_cell.length_c   1.000
_cell.angle_alpha   90.00
_cell.angle_beta   90.00
_cell.angle_gamma   90.00
#
_symmetry.space_group_name_H-M   'P 1'
#
loop_
_entity.id
_entity.type
_entity.pdbx_description
1 polymer ?
#
loop_
_entity_poly.entity_id
_entity_poly.type
_entity_poly.pdbx_seq_one_letter_code
_entity_poly.pdbx_strand_id
1 'polypeptide(L)'
;MSPTIRVLSFVLLSQLSSAVPAAEFIAGLKPDRRPAEPPRTMTVVIDQALKEQRLKGISQPWPGNLEAIAAQGNWYSPLFQPGLPGPYDLRGLHAR
;
A
#
# COMPACT_ATOMS: atom_id res chain seq x y z
N MET A 1 42.35 3.41 27.60
CA MET A 1 40.87 3.44 27.54
C MET A 1 40.33 3.08 28.91
N SER A 2 39.51 3.95 29.50
CA SER A 2 38.97 3.78 30.86
C SER A 2 38.07 2.53 30.95
N PRO A 3 38.11 1.74 32.05
CA PRO A 3 37.21 0.60 32.25
C PRO A 3 35.73 0.99 32.18
N THR A 4 35.40 2.22 32.58
CA THR A 4 34.04 2.78 32.46
C THR A 4 33.56 2.89 31.02
N ILE A 5 34.44 3.25 30.08
CA ILE A 5 34.12 3.35 28.66
C ILE A 5 33.80 1.96 28.08
N ARG A 6 34.54 0.92 28.50
CA ARG A 6 34.29 -0.46 28.05
C ARG A 6 32.95 -0.99 28.53
N VAL A 7 32.58 -0.72 29.78
CA VAL A 7 31.28 -1.13 30.33
C VAL A 7 30.15 -0.39 29.62
N LEU A 8 30.30 0.91 29.37
CA LEU A 8 29.30 1.70 28.65
C LEU A 8 29.11 1.20 27.21
N SER A 9 30.20 0.86 26.51
CA SER A 9 30.15 0.30 25.16
C SER A 9 29.49 -1.08 25.14
N PHE A 10 29.74 -1.93 26.14
CA PHE A 10 29.14 -3.26 26.23
C PHE A 10 27.62 -3.20 26.50
N VAL A 11 27.19 -2.26 27.36
CA VAL A 11 25.77 -2.00 27.60
C VAL A 11 25.10 -1.47 26.34
N LEU A 12 25.73 -0.54 25.62
CA LEU A 12 25.17 0.01 24.38
C LEU A 12 25.02 -1.05 23.28
N LEU A 13 25.96 -1.99 23.15
CA LEU A 13 25.86 -3.09 22.18
C LEU A 13 24.75 -4.09 22.54
N SER A 14 24.48 -4.31 23.83
CA SER A 14 23.42 -5.23 24.28
C SER A 14 21.99 -4.74 24.00
N GLN A 15 21.82 -3.46 23.68
CA GLN A 15 20.51 -2.86 23.38
C GLN A 15 20.13 -2.90 21.90
N LEU A 16 20.98 -3.42 21.01
CA LEU A 16 20.59 -3.71 19.62
C LEU A 16 19.79 -5.03 19.54
N SER A 17 18.71 -5.13 20.33
CA SER A 17 17.73 -6.19 20.13
C SER A 17 17.03 -5.91 18.81
N SER A 18 17.37 -6.71 17.80
CA SER A 18 16.72 -6.65 16.49
C SER A 18 15.27 -7.09 16.70
N ALA A 19 14.32 -6.20 16.47
CA ALA A 19 12.92 -6.57 16.39
C ALA A 19 12.79 -7.65 15.32
N VAL A 20 12.47 -8.88 15.73
CA VAL A 20 12.12 -9.95 14.79
C VAL A 20 10.92 -9.42 14.01
N PRO A 21 11.00 -9.26 12.67
CA PRO A 21 9.83 -8.90 11.90
C PRO A 21 8.77 -9.94 12.21
N ALA A 22 7.59 -9.49 12.62
CA ALA A 22 6.46 -10.39 12.86
C ALA A 22 6.34 -11.34 11.66
N ALA A 23 6.30 -12.65 11.92
CA ALA A 23 6.28 -13.67 10.90
C ALA A 23 5.24 -13.30 9.82
N GLU A 24 5.61 -13.43 8.55
CA GLU A 24 4.72 -13.14 7.43
C GLU A 24 3.37 -13.84 7.65
N PHE A 25 2.28 -13.06 7.66
CA PHE A 25 0.97 -13.59 7.96
C PHE A 25 0.51 -14.51 6.82
N ILE A 26 0.63 -15.83 7.01
CA ILE A 26 0.11 -16.82 6.08
C ILE A 26 -1.40 -16.96 6.35
N ALA A 27 -2.21 -16.49 5.42
CA ALA A 27 -3.68 -16.51 5.50
C ALA A 27 -4.30 -17.92 5.34
N GLY A 28 -3.64 -18.97 5.83
CA GLY A 28 -4.07 -20.37 5.76
C GLY A 28 -3.17 -21.25 4.91
N LEU A 29 -3.03 -22.52 5.31
CA LEU A 29 -2.23 -23.54 4.61
C LEU A 29 -3.06 -24.42 3.66
N LYS A 30 -4.39 -24.25 3.65
CA LYS A 30 -5.34 -25.08 2.91
C LYS A 30 -6.10 -24.23 1.89
N PRO A 31 -5.81 -24.33 0.58
CA PRO A 31 -6.41 -23.46 -0.43
C PRO A 31 -7.90 -23.72 -0.64
N ASP A 32 -8.41 -24.91 -0.28
CA ASP A 32 -9.82 -25.29 -0.37
C ASP A 32 -10.69 -24.68 0.74
N ARG A 33 -10.09 -24.02 1.74
CA ARG A 33 -10.83 -23.50 2.90
C ARG A 33 -10.39 -22.11 3.25
N ARG A 34 -11.38 -21.27 3.58
CA ARG A 34 -11.11 -19.99 4.24
C ARG A 34 -10.72 -20.26 5.70
N PRO A 35 -9.66 -19.61 6.23
CA PRO A 35 -9.40 -19.62 7.66
C PRO A 35 -10.58 -19.10 8.46
N ALA A 36 -10.72 -19.54 9.71
CA ALA A 36 -11.75 -19.03 10.61
C ALA A 36 -11.58 -17.54 10.92
N GLU A 37 -10.32 -17.10 11.08
CA GLU A 37 -9.96 -15.73 11.46
C GLU A 37 -9.03 -15.11 10.40
N PRO A 38 -9.50 -14.84 9.18
CA PRO A 38 -8.71 -14.12 8.21
C PRO A 38 -8.61 -12.65 8.65
N PRO A 39 -7.47 -11.99 8.40
CA PRO A 39 -7.31 -10.58 8.67
C PRO A 39 -8.30 -9.82 7.78
N ARG A 40 -8.90 -8.78 8.34
CA ARG A 40 -9.91 -7.98 7.65
C ARG A 40 -9.46 -6.53 7.64
N THR A 41 -9.43 -5.95 6.45
CA THR A 41 -9.31 -4.50 6.31
C THR A 41 -10.64 -3.87 6.73
N MET A 42 -10.64 -3.14 7.84
CA MET A 42 -11.85 -2.53 8.40
C MET A 42 -12.23 -1.23 7.69
N THR A 43 -11.24 -0.46 7.24
CA THR A 43 -11.45 0.86 6.64
C THR A 43 -10.48 1.07 5.48
N VAL A 44 -10.99 1.65 4.39
CA VAL A 44 -10.17 2.14 3.28
C VAL A 44 -10.48 3.62 3.14
N VAL A 45 -9.48 4.47 3.36
CA VAL A 45 -9.63 5.92 3.17
C VAL A 45 -9.39 6.21 1.70
N ILE A 46 -10.41 6.73 1.02
CA ILE A 46 -10.29 7.28 -0.33
C ILE A 46 -10.30 8.80 -0.20
N ASP A 47 -9.11 9.37 -0.12
CA ASP A 47 -8.95 10.82 -0.07
C ASP A 47 -9.06 11.46 -1.46
N GLN A 48 -9.08 12.78 -1.49
CA GLN A 48 -9.20 13.54 -2.72
C GLN A 48 -8.00 13.31 -3.65
N ALA A 49 -6.79 13.18 -3.11
CA ALA A 49 -5.58 12.91 -3.89
C ALA A 49 -5.66 11.56 -4.61
N LEU A 50 -6.12 10.50 -3.92
CA LEU A 50 -6.33 9.20 -4.53
C LEU A 50 -7.46 9.22 -5.57
N LYS A 51 -8.53 9.98 -5.33
CA LYS A 51 -9.61 10.17 -6.31
C LYS A 51 -9.09 10.88 -7.58
N GLU A 52 -8.30 11.93 -7.42
CA GLU A 52 -7.66 12.66 -8.51
C GLU A 52 -6.69 11.78 -9.29
N GLN A 53 -5.88 10.97 -8.61
CA GLN A 53 -5.00 9.99 -9.25
C GLN A 53 -5.82 8.99 -10.08
N ARG A 54 -6.90 8.44 -9.51
CA ARG A 54 -7.79 7.48 -10.19
C ARG A 54 -8.50 8.09 -11.40
N LEU A 55 -8.74 9.40 -11.38
CA LEU A 55 -9.42 10.14 -12.44
C LEU A 55 -8.46 10.96 -13.33
N LYS A 56 -7.14 10.77 -13.20
CA LYS A 56 -6.13 11.46 -14.02
C LYS A 56 -6.46 11.32 -15.51
N GLY A 57 -6.35 12.42 -16.25
CA GLY A 57 -6.65 12.47 -17.69
C GLY A 57 -8.14 12.56 -18.06
N ILE A 58 -9.04 12.66 -17.07
CA ILE A 58 -10.47 12.89 -17.31
C ILE A 58 -10.80 14.35 -16.97
N SER A 59 -11.33 15.08 -17.95
CA SER A 59 -11.74 16.47 -17.78
C SER A 59 -12.85 16.63 -16.75
N GLN A 60 -12.81 17.72 -16.00
CA GLN A 60 -13.89 18.11 -15.10
C GLN A 60 -15.04 18.81 -15.88
N PRO A 61 -16.28 18.75 -15.40
CA PRO A 61 -16.73 17.99 -14.23
C PRO A 61 -16.67 16.48 -14.48
N TRP A 62 -16.24 15.70 -13.48
CA TRP A 62 -16.15 14.26 -13.67
C TRP A 62 -17.55 13.65 -13.79
N PRO A 63 -17.77 12.72 -14.72
CA PRO A 63 -19.01 11.97 -14.79
C PRO A 63 -19.28 11.22 -13.47
N GLY A 64 -20.49 11.35 -12.93
CA GLY A 64 -20.81 10.80 -11.60
C GLY A 64 -20.61 9.28 -11.47
N ASN A 65 -20.80 8.52 -12.56
CA ASN A 65 -20.49 7.09 -12.61
C ASN A 65 -18.99 6.81 -12.45
N LEU A 66 -18.12 7.64 -13.04
CA LEU A 66 -16.67 7.51 -12.90
C LEU A 66 -16.21 7.93 -11.50
N GLU A 67 -16.83 8.95 -10.91
CA GLU A 67 -16.56 9.32 -9.52
C GLU A 67 -16.91 8.19 -8.55
N ALA A 68 -18.04 7.50 -8.75
CA ALA A 68 -18.44 6.37 -7.95
C ALA A 68 -17.45 5.20 -8.06
N ILE A 69 -16.97 4.90 -9.27
CA ILE A 69 -15.92 3.89 -9.49
C ILE A 69 -14.64 4.31 -8.78
N ALA A 70 -14.20 5.57 -8.90
CA ALA A 70 -13.01 6.05 -8.22
C ALA A 70 -13.11 5.96 -6.69
N ALA A 71 -14.31 5.89 -6.13
CA ALA A 71 -14.58 5.70 -4.71
C ALA A 71 -14.66 4.22 -4.24
N GLN A 72 -14.45 3.22 -5.12
CA GLN A 72 -14.70 1.79 -4.82
C GLN A 72 -13.79 1.13 -3.76
N GLY A 73 -13.14 1.86 -2.85
CA GLY A 73 -12.25 1.26 -1.85
C GLY A 73 -11.00 0.63 -2.50
N ASN A 74 -10.54 -0.51 -1.97
CA ASN A 74 -9.30 -1.18 -2.40
C ASN A 74 -9.49 -2.27 -3.48
N TRP A 75 -10.66 -2.32 -4.11
CA TRP A 75 -10.89 -3.26 -5.21
C TRP A 75 -10.01 -2.90 -6.41
N TYR A 76 -9.35 -3.92 -6.96
CA TYR A 76 -8.56 -3.77 -8.18
C TYR A 76 -9.45 -3.25 -9.32
N SER A 77 -8.96 -2.24 -10.03
CA SER A 77 -9.57 -1.74 -11.25
C SER A 77 -8.49 -1.51 -12.29
N PRO A 78 -8.59 -2.13 -13.48
CA PRO A 78 -7.68 -1.83 -14.60
C PRO A 78 -7.66 -0.34 -14.96
N LEU A 79 -8.76 0.38 -14.69
CA LEU A 79 -8.88 1.80 -14.98
C LEU A 79 -8.01 2.67 -14.06
N PHE A 80 -7.47 2.14 -12.96
CA PHE A 80 -6.57 2.91 -12.08
C PHE A 80 -5.09 2.65 -12.42
N GLN A 81 -4.81 1.72 -13.32
CA GLN A 81 -3.46 1.32 -13.68
C GLN A 81 -3.03 1.93 -15.03
N PRO A 82 -1.75 2.24 -15.21
CA PRO A 82 -1.22 2.60 -16.53
C PRO A 82 -1.43 1.47 -17.54
N GLY A 83 -1.89 1.81 -18.74
CA GLY A 83 -2.02 0.89 -19.87
C GLY A 83 -0.78 0.91 -20.78
N LEU A 84 -1.02 0.96 -22.09
CA LEU A 84 0.05 1.08 -23.09
C LEU A 84 0.74 2.45 -23.03
N PRO A 85 2.07 2.53 -23.28
CA PRO A 85 2.81 3.79 -23.29
C PRO A 85 2.70 4.55 -24.62
N GLY A 86 3.29 5.75 -24.65
CA GLY A 86 3.45 6.54 -25.87
C GLY A 86 2.10 7.10 -26.39
N PRO A 87 1.79 6.98 -27.69
CA PRO A 87 0.56 7.55 -28.26
C PRO A 87 -0.72 6.91 -27.70
N TYR A 88 -0.60 5.79 -26.99
CA TYR A 88 -1.72 5.09 -26.36
C TYR A 88 -1.89 5.42 -24.87
N ASP A 89 -1.01 6.25 -24.29
CA ASP A 89 -1.19 6.78 -22.94
C ASP A 89 -2.16 7.96 -22.93
N LEU A 90 -3.41 7.70 -23.33
CA LEU A 90 -4.46 8.71 -23.52
C LEU A 90 -4.77 9.52 -22.25
N ARG A 91 -4.37 8.99 -21.09
CA ARG A 91 -4.63 9.58 -19.77
C ARG A 91 -3.37 10.14 -19.10
N GLY A 92 -2.21 10.05 -19.76
CA GLY A 92 -0.94 10.52 -19.23
C GLY A 92 -0.54 9.80 -17.93
N LEU A 93 -0.89 8.52 -17.78
CA LEU A 93 -0.59 7.74 -16.56
C LEU A 93 0.90 7.39 -16.45
N HIS A 94 1.64 7.42 -17.56
CA HIS A 94 3.10 7.22 -17.59
C HIS A 94 3.90 8.52 -17.52
N ALA A 95 3.26 9.68 -17.65
CA ALA A 95 3.91 10.99 -17.49
C ALA A 95 4.33 11.18 -16.02
N ARG A 96 5.64 11.31 -15.80
CA ARG A 96 6.27 11.63 -14.50
C ARG A 96 6.50 13.13 -14.37
#